data_AF-A0A927IV84-F1
#
_entry.id   AF-A0A927IV84-F1
#
_cell.length_a   1.000
_cell.length_b   1.000
_cell.length_c   1.000
_cell.angle_alpha   90.00
_cell.angle_beta   90.00
_cell.angle_gamma   90.00
#
_symmetry.space_group_name_H-M   'P 1'
#
loop_
_entity.id
_entity.type
_entity.pdbx_description
1 polymer ?
#
loop_
_entity_poly.entity_id
_entity_poly.type
_entity_poly.pdbx_seq_one_letter_code
_entity_poly.pdbx_strand_id
1 'polypeptide(L)'
;MARSYTGRGKKWEWLNSWWLIFTFVPFGVLSCLSFMFVGIQVKNKKWLLSGLVYVAAFITAFAMPNSGLGAGIAVFSWLISIIHAFIIRPAYLIQLDMLKENEPRIHLEKIERLRQEAAVRFERELNMEISSDIEQKKSNQDPVQQSTVTSSSNIVDSNIQETEIKHNNKTIDLNSATEAEIASISGIGLILAKKVVLKREELGGFDSFEQFTEVIGLNEHKAEKIKLLVTLSAKAAPTTQDSTGRLIDF
;
A
#
# COMPACT_ATOMS: atom_id res chain seq x y z
N MET A 1 11.95 -39.97 -17.17
CA MET A 1 11.68 -38.75 -16.38
C MET A 1 10.36 -38.15 -16.82
N ALA A 2 9.33 -38.12 -15.97
CA ALA A 2 8.05 -37.49 -16.35
C ALA A 2 8.24 -35.98 -16.56
N ARG A 3 7.87 -35.47 -17.74
CA ARG A 3 7.96 -34.06 -18.13
C ARG A 3 7.11 -33.19 -17.18
N SER A 4 7.66 -32.08 -16.69
CA SER A 4 6.88 -31.01 -16.05
C SER A 4 6.28 -30.13 -17.13
N TYR A 5 5.10 -29.57 -16.85
CA TYR A 5 4.41 -28.63 -17.73
C TYR A 5 4.94 -27.20 -17.54
N THR A 6 5.41 -26.86 -16.33
CA THR A 6 5.93 -25.52 -16.00
C THR A 6 7.35 -25.58 -15.43
N GLY A 7 8.02 -24.42 -15.42
CA GLY A 7 9.36 -24.26 -14.84
C GLY A 7 9.39 -24.35 -13.30
N ARG A 8 8.22 -24.32 -12.63
CA ARG A 8 8.10 -24.33 -11.16
C ARG A 8 8.18 -25.73 -10.54
N GLY A 9 8.17 -26.77 -11.36
CA GLY A 9 8.33 -28.16 -10.93
C GLY A 9 7.03 -28.83 -10.42
N LYS A 10 7.11 -30.15 -10.24
CA LYS A 10 5.94 -31.02 -10.01
C LYS A 10 5.16 -30.74 -8.73
N LYS A 11 5.85 -30.34 -7.65
CA LYS A 11 5.18 -30.02 -6.38
C LYS A 11 4.18 -28.89 -6.60
N TRP A 12 4.63 -27.79 -7.21
CA TRP A 12 3.78 -26.65 -7.51
C TRP A 12 2.60 -27.04 -8.40
N GLU A 13 2.82 -27.85 -9.44
CA GLU A 13 1.75 -28.32 -10.32
C GLU A 13 0.68 -29.11 -9.56
N TRP A 14 1.07 -29.97 -8.62
CA TRP A 14 0.14 -30.72 -7.78
C TRP A 14 -0.63 -29.82 -6.80
N LEU A 15 0.05 -28.90 -6.12
CA LEU A 15 -0.61 -27.95 -5.20
C LEU A 15 -1.68 -27.12 -5.93
N ASN A 16 -1.40 -26.66 -7.15
CA ASN A 16 -2.36 -25.86 -7.91
C ASN A 16 -3.40 -26.71 -8.66
N SER A 17 -3.27 -28.05 -8.68
CA SER A 17 -4.25 -28.96 -9.28
C SER A 17 -5.32 -29.48 -8.30
N TRP A 18 -5.39 -28.93 -7.08
CA TRP A 18 -6.33 -29.39 -6.05
C TRP A 18 -7.81 -29.38 -6.48
N TRP A 19 -8.17 -28.48 -7.41
CA TRP A 19 -9.50 -28.35 -7.98
C TRP A 19 -10.01 -29.63 -8.66
N LEU A 20 -9.10 -30.53 -9.08
CA LEU A 20 -9.44 -31.83 -9.64
C LEU A 20 -10.19 -32.72 -8.63
N ILE A 21 -10.02 -32.50 -7.32
CA ILE A 21 -10.71 -33.31 -6.32
C ILE A 21 -12.24 -33.20 -6.44
N PHE A 22 -12.72 -32.05 -6.91
CA PHE A 22 -14.14 -31.78 -7.09
C PHE A 22 -14.77 -32.59 -8.23
N THR A 23 -13.98 -33.09 -9.19
CA THR A 23 -14.50 -33.92 -10.29
C THR A 23 -14.65 -35.39 -9.89
N PHE A 24 -13.97 -35.83 -8.83
CA PHE A 24 -14.12 -37.16 -8.25
C PHE A 24 -15.31 -37.28 -7.30
N VAL A 25 -15.98 -36.17 -6.97
CA VAL A 25 -17.19 -36.21 -6.16
C VAL A 25 -18.29 -36.95 -6.96
N PRO A 26 -18.98 -37.93 -6.34
CA PRO A 26 -20.02 -38.70 -7.01
C PRO A 26 -21.08 -37.82 -7.69
N PHE A 27 -21.62 -38.31 -8.81
CA PHE A 27 -22.65 -37.66 -9.62
C PHE A 27 -22.25 -36.31 -10.24
N GLY A 28 -20.97 -35.92 -10.18
CA GLY A 28 -20.45 -34.74 -10.89
C GLY A 28 -21.05 -33.40 -10.46
N VAL A 29 -21.77 -33.35 -9.33
CA VAL A 29 -22.43 -32.14 -8.82
C VAL A 29 -21.41 -31.02 -8.61
N LEU A 30 -20.21 -31.38 -8.13
CA LEU A 30 -19.12 -30.45 -7.90
C LEU A 30 -18.19 -30.26 -9.13
N SER A 31 -18.38 -31.02 -10.21
CA SER A 31 -17.61 -30.82 -11.45
C SER A 31 -17.84 -29.43 -12.03
N CYS A 32 -19.05 -28.87 -11.91
CA CYS A 32 -19.32 -27.48 -12.31
C CYS A 32 -18.42 -26.48 -11.55
N LEU A 33 -18.37 -26.57 -10.23
CA LEU A 33 -17.58 -25.68 -9.37
C LEU A 33 -16.10 -25.73 -9.75
N SER A 34 -15.62 -26.93 -10.08
CA SER A 34 -14.27 -27.19 -10.60
C SER A 34 -13.96 -26.35 -11.85
N PHE A 35 -14.78 -26.47 -12.91
CA PHE A 35 -14.56 -25.75 -14.17
C PHE A 35 -14.81 -24.25 -14.07
N MET A 36 -15.79 -23.84 -13.25
CA MET A 36 -16.05 -22.42 -12.99
C MET A 36 -14.88 -21.77 -12.25
N PHE A 37 -14.34 -22.43 -11.22
CA PHE A 37 -13.17 -21.96 -10.47
C PHE A 37 -11.96 -21.78 -11.40
N VAL A 38 -11.65 -22.80 -12.20
CA VAL A 38 -10.53 -22.74 -13.16
C VAL A 38 -10.76 -21.65 -14.21
N GLY A 39 -11.96 -21.55 -14.77
CA GLY A 39 -12.32 -20.52 -15.75
C GLY A 39 -12.15 -19.09 -15.20
N ILE A 40 -12.60 -18.85 -13.97
CA ILE A 40 -12.46 -17.53 -13.30
C ILE A 40 -10.98 -17.24 -13.00
N GLN A 41 -10.25 -18.23 -12.47
CA GLN A 41 -8.89 -18.02 -12.00
C GLN A 41 -7.91 -17.66 -13.12
N VAL A 42 -8.09 -18.23 -14.32
CA VAL A 42 -7.26 -17.90 -15.49
C VAL A 42 -7.95 -16.95 -16.49
N LYS A 43 -9.11 -16.39 -16.14
CA LYS A 43 -9.93 -15.51 -16.99
C LYS A 43 -10.27 -16.11 -18.36
N ASN A 44 -10.43 -17.43 -18.44
CA ASN A 44 -10.71 -18.15 -19.67
C ASN A 44 -12.21 -18.49 -19.80
N LYS A 45 -12.90 -17.80 -20.72
CA LYS A 45 -14.35 -17.95 -20.95
C LYS A 45 -14.74 -19.35 -21.45
N LYS A 46 -13.86 -20.05 -22.17
CA LYS A 46 -14.18 -21.38 -22.72
C LYS A 46 -14.39 -22.41 -21.61
N TRP A 47 -13.54 -22.37 -20.59
CA TRP A 47 -13.64 -23.30 -19.46
C TRP A 47 -14.80 -22.96 -18.52
N LEU A 48 -15.11 -21.66 -18.38
CA LEU A 48 -16.32 -21.22 -17.71
C LEU A 48 -17.58 -21.73 -18.42
N LEU A 49 -17.61 -21.65 -19.76
CA LEU A 49 -18.71 -22.17 -20.57
C LEU A 49 -18.84 -23.69 -20.44
N SER A 50 -17.74 -24.44 -20.43
CA SER A 50 -17.77 -25.89 -20.15
C SER A 50 -18.43 -26.18 -18.79
N GLY A 51 -18.11 -25.41 -17.74
CA GLY A 51 -18.78 -25.52 -16.45
C GLY A 51 -20.29 -25.34 -16.53
N LEU A 52 -20.75 -24.30 -17.24
CA LEU A 52 -22.18 -24.05 -17.48
C LEU A 52 -22.86 -25.20 -18.24
N VAL A 53 -22.18 -25.78 -19.24
CA VAL A 53 -22.68 -26.94 -19.99
C VAL A 53 -22.90 -28.15 -19.08
N TYR A 54 -21.97 -28.42 -18.16
CA TYR A 54 -22.14 -29.50 -17.19
C TYR A 54 -23.28 -29.23 -16.20
N VAL A 55 -23.52 -27.98 -15.81
CA VAL A 55 -24.71 -27.61 -15.01
C VAL A 55 -25.99 -27.91 -15.76
N ALA A 56 -26.08 -27.50 -17.03
CA ALA A 56 -27.25 -27.73 -17.85
C ALA A 56 -27.50 -29.25 -18.03
N ALA A 57 -26.45 -30.03 -18.25
CA ALA A 57 -26.53 -31.48 -18.34
C ALA A 57 -27.03 -32.12 -17.03
N PHE A 58 -26.56 -31.63 -15.89
CA PHE A 58 -27.00 -32.09 -14.57
C PHE A 58 -28.48 -31.76 -14.30
N ILE A 59 -28.91 -30.53 -14.59
CA ILE A 59 -30.32 -30.11 -14.47
C ILE A 59 -31.21 -30.97 -15.39
N THR A 60 -30.77 -31.20 -16.62
CA THR A 60 -31.51 -32.04 -17.59
C THR A 60 -31.64 -33.47 -17.09
N ALA A 61 -30.57 -34.05 -16.52
CA ALA A 61 -30.61 -35.39 -15.95
C ALA A 61 -31.62 -35.51 -14.79
N PHE A 62 -31.74 -34.47 -13.96
CA PHE A 62 -32.69 -34.41 -12.85
C PHE A 62 -34.13 -34.07 -13.26
N ALA A 63 -34.32 -33.38 -14.38
CA ALA A 63 -35.65 -33.05 -14.91
C ALA A 63 -36.33 -34.24 -15.61
N MET A 64 -35.59 -35.32 -15.88
CA MET A 64 -36.12 -36.51 -16.56
C MET A 64 -37.08 -37.31 -15.65
N PRO A 65 -38.14 -37.92 -16.21
CA PRO A 65 -39.00 -38.86 -15.48
C PRO A 65 -38.22 -40.07 -14.96
N ASN A 66 -38.83 -40.84 -14.05
CA ASN A 66 -38.26 -42.03 -13.40
C ASN A 66 -38.07 -43.24 -14.34
N SER A 67 -37.45 -43.04 -15.51
CA SER A 67 -37.16 -44.06 -16.54
C SER A 67 -35.75 -44.63 -16.44
N GLY A 68 -34.93 -44.16 -15.48
CA GLY A 68 -33.51 -44.55 -15.34
C GLY A 68 -32.57 -43.88 -16.36
N LEU A 69 -33.08 -43.29 -17.44
CA LEU A 69 -32.29 -42.57 -18.45
C LEU A 69 -31.52 -41.39 -17.85
N GLY A 70 -32.12 -40.65 -16.91
CA GLY A 70 -31.46 -39.53 -16.22
C GLY A 70 -30.22 -39.98 -15.44
N ALA A 71 -30.29 -41.12 -14.76
CA ALA A 71 -29.15 -41.69 -14.03
C ALA A 71 -28.02 -42.10 -14.99
N GLY A 72 -28.35 -42.70 -16.14
CA GLY A 72 -27.38 -43.02 -17.18
C GLY A 72 -26.66 -41.77 -17.69
N ILE A 73 -27.40 -40.71 -18.05
CA ILE A 73 -26.85 -39.44 -18.51
C ILE A 73 -25.94 -38.82 -17.44
N ALA A 74 -26.34 -38.84 -16.17
CA ALA A 74 -25.54 -38.31 -15.07
C ALA A 74 -24.19 -39.04 -14.92
N VAL A 75 -24.18 -40.38 -14.99
CA VAL A 75 -22.96 -41.18 -14.89
C VAL A 75 -22.03 -40.95 -16.09
N PHE A 76 -22.55 -40.95 -17.32
CA PHE A 76 -21.74 -40.67 -18.50
C PHE A 76 -21.17 -39.25 -18.49
N SER A 77 -22.00 -38.26 -18.14
CA SER A 77 -21.57 -36.86 -18.00
C SER A 77 -20.47 -36.72 -16.93
N TRP A 78 -20.60 -37.42 -15.81
CA TRP A 78 -19.58 -37.47 -14.77
C TRP A 78 -18.25 -38.04 -15.27
N LEU A 79 -18.25 -39.18 -15.97
CA LEU A 79 -17.03 -39.76 -16.55
C LEU A 79 -16.36 -38.83 -17.58
N ILE A 80 -17.15 -38.21 -18.46
CA ILE A 80 -16.68 -37.22 -19.42
C ILE A 80 -16.06 -36.02 -18.70
N SER A 81 -16.66 -35.57 -17.60
CA SER A 81 -16.14 -34.45 -16.80
C SER A 81 -14.77 -34.75 -16.21
N ILE A 82 -14.54 -35.97 -15.71
CA ILE A 82 -13.24 -36.39 -15.19
C ILE A 82 -12.18 -36.31 -16.30
N ILE A 83 -12.46 -36.90 -17.47
CA ILE A 83 -11.54 -36.88 -18.62
C ILE A 83 -11.24 -35.44 -19.05
N HIS A 84 -12.27 -34.59 -19.14
CA HIS A 84 -12.13 -33.19 -19.53
C HIS A 84 -11.24 -32.40 -18.55
N ALA A 85 -11.33 -32.70 -17.26
CA ALA A 85 -10.50 -32.06 -16.24
C ALA A 85 -9.01 -32.35 -16.43
N PHE A 86 -8.65 -33.58 -16.81
CA PHE A 86 -7.27 -33.95 -17.14
C PHE A 86 -6.75 -33.25 -18.40
N ILE A 87 -7.60 -33.00 -19.40
CA ILE A 87 -7.24 -32.25 -20.62
C ILE A 87 -6.98 -30.77 -20.30
N ILE A 88 -7.79 -30.17 -19.42
CA ILE A 88 -7.65 -28.76 -19.04
C ILE A 88 -6.43 -28.51 -18.15
N ARG A 89 -6.10 -29.46 -17.26
CA ARG A 89 -5.01 -29.34 -16.29
C ARG A 89 -3.69 -28.75 -16.86
N PRO A 90 -3.08 -29.27 -17.93
CA PRO A 90 -1.83 -28.71 -18.45
C PRO A 90 -1.98 -27.27 -18.93
N ALA A 91 -3.05 -26.96 -19.67
CA ALA A 91 -3.30 -25.62 -20.17
C ALA A 91 -3.55 -24.63 -19.02
N TYR A 92 -4.28 -25.05 -17.99
CA TYR A 92 -4.54 -24.25 -16.80
C TYR A 92 -3.25 -23.92 -16.04
N LEU A 93 -2.37 -24.90 -15.84
CA LEU A 93 -1.11 -24.69 -15.12
C LEU A 93 -0.19 -23.70 -15.87
N ILE A 94 -0.15 -23.78 -17.20
CA ILE A 94 0.62 -22.85 -18.03
C ILE A 94 0.05 -21.42 -17.92
N GLN A 95 -1.27 -21.26 -18.09
CA GLN A 95 -1.91 -19.95 -17.97
C GLN A 95 -1.76 -19.36 -16.56
N LEU A 96 -1.88 -20.18 -15.52
CA LEU A 96 -1.68 -19.76 -14.14
C LEU A 96 -0.24 -19.32 -13.89
N ASP A 97 0.74 -20.02 -14.44
CA ASP A 97 2.16 -19.65 -14.32
C ASP A 97 2.42 -18.28 -14.94
N MET A 98 1.93 -18.06 -16.17
CA MET A 98 2.00 -16.77 -16.86
C MET A 98 1.33 -15.64 -16.06
N LEU A 99 0.19 -15.91 -15.42
CA LEU A 99 -0.48 -14.90 -14.60
C LEU A 99 0.31 -14.55 -13.34
N LYS A 100 0.86 -15.55 -12.64
CA LYS A 100 1.67 -15.34 -11.43
C LYS A 100 3.02 -14.68 -11.74
N GLU A 101 3.58 -14.91 -12.92
CA GLU A 101 4.79 -14.22 -13.36
C GLU A 101 4.54 -12.73 -13.62
N ASN A 102 3.38 -12.37 -14.16
CA ASN A 102 3.03 -10.98 -14.46
C ASN A 102 2.45 -10.20 -13.26
N GLU A 103 1.91 -10.88 -12.25
CA GLU A 103 1.33 -10.27 -11.04
C GLU A 103 2.20 -9.16 -10.40
N PRO A 104 3.49 -9.36 -10.09
CA PRO A 104 4.32 -8.30 -9.49
C PRO A 104 4.48 -7.09 -10.41
N ARG A 105 4.57 -7.28 -11.72
CA ARG A 105 4.71 -6.18 -12.69
C ARG A 105 3.43 -5.33 -12.73
N ILE A 106 2.27 -5.98 -12.78
CA ILE A 106 0.97 -5.30 -12.77
C ILE A 106 0.78 -4.51 -11.47
N HIS A 107 1.20 -5.08 -10.33
CA HIS A 107 1.16 -4.38 -9.04
C HIS A 107 2.07 -3.15 -9.00
N LEU A 108 3.29 -3.26 -9.54
CA LEU A 108 4.22 -2.14 -9.65
C LEU A 108 3.63 -1.01 -10.50
N GLU A 109 3.12 -1.33 -11.70
CA GLU A 109 2.50 -0.38 -12.61
C GLU A 109 1.32 0.35 -11.94
N LYS A 110 0.49 -0.38 -11.18
CA LYS A 110 -0.62 0.21 -10.43
C LYS A 110 -0.14 1.16 -9.33
N ILE A 111 0.93 0.83 -8.61
CA ILE A 111 1.52 1.69 -7.57
C ILE A 111 2.10 2.96 -8.21
N GLU A 112 2.81 2.84 -9.32
CA GLU A 112 3.38 3.97 -10.06
C GLU A 112 2.29 4.91 -10.57
N ARG A 113 1.22 4.36 -11.16
CA ARG A 113 0.06 5.15 -11.60
C ARG A 113 -0.59 5.92 -10.46
N LEU A 114 -0.79 5.27 -9.30
CA LEU A 114 -1.35 5.94 -8.12
C LEU A 114 -0.43 7.05 -7.59
N ARG A 115 0.90 6.84 -7.64
CA ARG A 115 1.87 7.88 -7.27
C ARG A 115 1.81 9.06 -8.23
N GLN A 116 1.72 8.83 -9.54
CA GLN A 116 1.59 9.87 -10.55
C GLN A 116 0.27 10.64 -10.37
N GLU A 117 -0.85 9.94 -10.18
CA GLU A 117 -2.15 10.55 -9.93
C GLU A 117 -2.14 11.41 -8.65
N ALA A 118 -1.52 10.91 -7.58
CA ALA A 118 -1.36 11.66 -6.34
C ALA A 118 -0.45 12.90 -6.51
N ALA A 119 0.62 12.80 -7.29
CA ALA A 119 1.52 13.92 -7.58
C ALA A 119 0.80 15.03 -8.36
N VAL A 120 0.05 14.67 -9.41
CA VAL A 120 -0.75 15.63 -10.19
C VAL A 120 -1.85 16.26 -9.33
N ARG A 121 -2.50 15.47 -8.48
CA ARG A 121 -3.53 15.98 -7.55
C ARG A 121 -2.93 16.98 -6.57
N PHE A 122 -1.76 16.67 -6.01
CA PHE A 122 -1.04 17.56 -5.09
C PHE A 122 -0.60 18.85 -5.77
N GLU A 123 -0.06 18.78 -6.99
CA GLU A 123 0.33 19.96 -7.76
C GLU A 123 -0.88 20.85 -8.10
N ARG A 124 -2.03 20.25 -8.45
CA ARG A 124 -3.27 20.99 -8.65
C ARG A 124 -3.74 21.70 -7.38
N GLU A 125 -3.68 21.03 -6.24
CA GLU A 125 -4.07 21.58 -4.95
C GLU A 125 -3.16 22.76 -4.56
N LEU A 126 -1.84 22.59 -4.74
CA LEU A 126 -0.86 23.66 -4.52
C LEU A 126 -1.10 24.86 -5.44
N ASN A 127 -1.36 24.64 -6.73
CA ASN A 127 -1.65 25.73 -7.67
C ASN A 127 -2.97 26.46 -7.34
N MET A 128 -3.99 25.74 -6.85
CA MET A 128 -5.23 26.37 -6.41
C MET A 128 -5.00 27.24 -5.16
N GLU A 129 -4.25 26.74 -4.18
CA GLU A 129 -3.90 27.47 -2.95
C GLU A 129 -3.06 28.71 -3.25
N ILE A 130 -2.05 28.58 -4.12
CA ILE A 130 -1.23 29.71 -4.61
C ILE A 130 -2.10 30.74 -5.33
N SER A 131 -3.01 30.32 -6.21
CA SER A 131 -3.90 31.24 -6.92
C SER A 131 -4.84 31.98 -5.98
N SER A 132 -5.42 31.30 -4.98
CA SER A 132 -6.28 31.96 -3.98
C SER A 132 -5.51 32.96 -3.12
N ASP A 133 -4.27 32.64 -2.73
CA ASP A 133 -3.41 33.53 -1.96
C ASP A 133 -3.01 34.78 -2.77
N ILE A 134 -2.68 34.59 -4.06
CA ILE A 134 -2.37 35.70 -4.98
C ILE A 134 -3.59 36.61 -5.16
N GLU A 135 -4.79 36.05 -5.32
CA GLU A 135 -6.02 36.81 -5.53
C GLU A 135 -6.42 37.59 -4.27
N GLN A 136 -6.27 36.99 -3.09
CA GLN A 136 -6.48 37.66 -1.81
C GLN A 136 -5.47 38.78 -1.55
N LYS A 137 -4.20 38.60 -1.97
CA LYS A 137 -3.16 39.64 -1.86
C LYS A 137 -3.38 40.80 -2.85
N LYS A 138 -3.96 40.52 -4.02
CA LYS A 138 -4.28 41.53 -5.04
C LYS A 138 -5.52 42.37 -4.69
N SER A 139 -6.46 41.81 -3.92
CA SER A 139 -7.64 42.53 -3.41
C SER A 139 -7.35 43.49 -2.26
N ASN A 140 -6.19 43.38 -1.58
CA ASN A 140 -5.82 44.21 -0.43
C ASN A 140 -4.77 45.31 -0.76
N GLN A 141 -4.61 45.69 -2.03
CA GLN A 141 -3.76 46.82 -2.42
C GLN A 141 -4.60 47.98 -3.01
N ASP A 142 -4.81 49.02 -2.19
CA ASP A 142 -5.07 50.37 -2.69
C ASP A 142 -3.80 50.93 -3.39
N PRO A 143 -3.94 51.75 -4.45
CA PRO A 143 -2.82 52.06 -5.34
C PRO A 143 -2.08 53.33 -4.91
N VAL A 144 -0.92 53.24 -4.24
CA VAL A 144 -0.02 54.41 -4.12
C VAL A 144 1.48 54.04 -4.11
N GLN A 145 2.12 54.47 -5.20
CA GLN A 145 3.47 55.03 -5.41
C GLN A 145 4.77 54.22 -5.26
N GLN A 146 5.49 54.31 -6.38
CA GLN A 146 6.88 53.99 -6.68
C GLN A 146 7.87 54.91 -5.94
N SER A 147 8.89 54.32 -5.28
CA SER A 147 10.21 54.94 -5.04
C SER A 147 11.26 53.92 -4.56
N THR A 148 12.31 53.78 -5.38
CA THR A 148 13.76 53.65 -5.09
C THR A 148 14.33 52.86 -3.89
N VAL A 149 15.19 51.87 -4.26
CA VAL A 149 16.58 51.58 -3.80
C VAL A 149 16.89 51.42 -2.29
N THR A 150 17.33 50.19 -1.95
CA THR A 150 18.41 49.72 -1.06
C THR A 150 19.01 50.67 0.00
N SER A 151 18.91 50.30 1.29
CA SER A 151 20.03 50.01 2.23
C SER A 151 19.67 50.23 3.70
N SER A 152 20.04 49.24 4.52
CA SER A 152 20.62 49.35 5.88
C SER A 152 19.84 49.95 7.07
N SER A 153 19.69 49.06 8.06
CA SER A 153 20.15 49.19 9.46
C SER A 153 19.36 50.02 10.49
N ASN A 154 19.08 49.32 11.60
CA ASN A 154 19.12 49.76 13.00
C ASN A 154 18.05 50.78 13.46
N ILE A 155 17.53 50.83 14.70
CA ILE A 155 17.58 50.08 15.96
C ILE A 155 16.53 50.80 16.88
N VAL A 156 15.94 50.09 17.84
CA VAL A 156 15.41 50.55 19.16
C VAL A 156 13.98 51.11 19.33
N ASP A 157 13.29 50.36 20.22
CA ASP A 157 12.38 50.67 21.34
C ASP A 157 11.10 51.50 21.16
N SER A 158 9.97 50.90 21.55
CA SER A 158 9.40 51.17 22.89
C SER A 158 8.25 50.22 23.27
N ASN A 159 8.40 49.75 24.50
CA ASN A 159 7.60 48.93 25.39
C ASN A 159 6.22 49.54 25.76
N ILE A 160 5.12 48.76 25.76
CA ILE A 160 4.10 48.66 26.85
C ILE A 160 3.43 47.26 26.81
N GLN A 161 3.49 46.57 27.95
CA GLN A 161 2.85 45.29 28.34
C GLN A 161 1.31 45.46 28.46
N GLU A 162 0.39 44.51 28.38
CA GLU A 162 0.28 43.14 28.90
C GLU A 162 -1.12 42.64 28.48
N THR A 163 -1.28 41.45 27.91
CA THR A 163 -2.29 40.44 28.34
C THR A 163 -2.22 39.18 27.47
N GLU A 164 -2.25 38.05 28.16
CA GLU A 164 -1.96 36.70 27.68
C GLU A 164 -2.99 36.17 26.67
N ILE A 165 -2.53 35.92 25.45
CA ILE A 165 -2.81 34.67 24.73
C ILE A 165 -1.47 34.24 24.14
N LYS A 166 -0.77 33.30 24.80
CA LYS A 166 0.49 32.72 24.30
C LYS A 166 0.24 31.97 23.00
N HIS A 167 0.32 32.68 21.87
CA HIS A 167 0.65 32.09 20.59
C HIS A 167 2.16 31.79 20.62
N ASN A 168 2.54 30.76 21.36
CA ASN A 168 3.92 30.31 21.36
C ASN A 168 4.15 29.67 20.00
N ASN A 169 4.99 30.31 19.19
CA ASN A 169 5.54 29.79 17.95
C ASN A 169 6.41 28.56 18.30
N LYS A 170 5.75 27.47 18.71
CA LYS A 170 6.38 26.29 19.32
C LYS A 170 7.02 25.49 18.20
N THR A 171 8.26 25.83 17.88
CA THR A 171 9.13 24.92 17.13
C THR A 171 9.21 23.61 17.91
N ILE A 172 9.01 22.50 17.21
CA ILE A 172 8.99 21.16 17.81
C ILE A 172 10.40 20.59 17.72
N ASP A 173 10.98 20.25 18.88
CA ASP A 173 12.31 19.66 18.93
C ASP A 173 12.27 18.17 18.58
N LEU A 174 12.89 17.76 17.48
CA LEU A 174 12.84 16.37 17.01
C LEU A 174 13.55 15.40 17.97
N ASN A 175 14.53 15.86 18.74
CA ASN A 175 15.30 15.02 19.65
C ASN A 175 14.59 14.76 20.98
N SER A 176 13.62 15.61 21.37
CA SER A 176 12.88 15.45 22.63
C SER A 176 11.37 15.26 22.47
N ALA A 177 10.79 15.61 21.32
CA ALA A 177 9.35 15.55 21.10
C ALA A 177 8.78 14.13 21.15
N THR A 178 7.53 14.04 21.60
CA THR A 178 6.75 12.79 21.57
C THR A 178 6.27 12.46 20.16
N GLU A 179 5.91 11.19 19.91
CA GLU A 179 5.36 10.76 18.61
C GLU A 179 4.15 11.62 18.18
N ALA A 180 3.26 11.94 19.11
CA ALA A 180 2.07 12.75 18.85
C ALA A 180 2.41 14.21 18.49
N GLU A 181 3.44 14.78 19.12
CA GLU A 181 3.93 16.13 18.80
C GLU A 181 4.59 16.16 17.43
N ILE A 182 5.41 15.15 17.11
CA ILE A 182 6.05 15.03 15.78
C ILE A 182 4.97 14.85 14.69
N ALA A 183 3.92 14.08 14.96
CA ALA A 183 2.79 13.87 14.05
C ALA A 183 1.91 15.12 13.85
N SER A 184 2.05 16.12 14.72
CA SER A 184 1.33 17.40 14.62
C SER A 184 2.04 18.39 13.68
N ILE A 185 3.26 18.09 13.23
CA ILE A 185 4.00 18.91 12.28
C ILE A 185 3.37 18.77 10.89
N SER A 186 3.02 19.90 10.28
CA SER A 186 2.48 19.92 8.92
C SER A 186 3.45 19.26 7.93
N GLY A 187 3.01 18.14 7.32
CA GLY A 187 3.82 17.31 6.42
C GLY A 187 4.39 16.04 7.04
N ILE A 188 4.26 15.82 8.37
CA ILE A 188 4.67 14.60 9.07
C ILE A 188 3.43 13.91 9.66
N GLY A 189 2.95 12.86 9.00
CA GLY A 189 1.85 12.04 9.54
C GLY A 189 2.33 11.00 10.56
N LEU A 190 1.39 10.34 11.25
CA LEU A 190 1.64 9.35 12.30
C LEU A 190 2.67 8.26 11.91
N ILE A 191 2.62 7.77 10.66
CA ILE A 191 3.56 6.76 10.16
C ILE A 191 5.00 7.30 10.11
N LEU A 192 5.18 8.54 9.66
CA LEU A 192 6.49 9.18 9.63
C LEU A 192 6.96 9.50 11.04
N ALA A 193 6.07 10.01 11.91
CA ALA A 193 6.40 10.29 13.31
C ALA A 193 6.90 9.05 14.05
N LYS A 194 6.25 7.90 13.87
CA LYS A 194 6.71 6.61 14.42
C LYS A 194 8.10 6.22 13.91
N LYS A 195 8.36 6.42 12.62
CA LYS A 195 9.68 6.17 12.01
C LYS A 195 10.75 7.10 12.59
N VAL A 196 10.41 8.37 12.85
CA VAL A 196 11.30 9.36 13.46
C VAL A 196 11.72 8.93 14.86
N VAL A 197 10.77 8.54 15.71
CA VAL A 197 11.06 8.10 17.08
C VAL A 197 11.96 6.86 17.08
N LEU A 198 11.67 5.86 16.25
CA LEU A 198 12.50 4.65 16.13
C LEU A 198 13.94 4.98 15.69
N LYS A 199 14.09 5.84 14.67
CA LYS A 199 15.41 6.22 14.16
C LYS A 199 16.19 7.11 15.12
N ARG A 200 15.49 7.96 15.88
CA ARG A 200 16.08 8.73 16.97
C ARG A 200 16.65 7.81 18.05
N GLU A 201 15.91 6.78 18.46
CA GLU A 201 16.35 5.82 19.48
C GLU A 201 17.56 5.00 19.00
N GLU A 202 17.57 4.58 17.72
CA GLU A 202 18.70 3.86 17.13
C GLU A 202 19.99 4.70 17.07
N LEU A 203 19.88 6.00 16.75
CA LEU A 203 21.02 6.90 16.55
C LEU A 203 21.42 7.67 17.82
N GLY A 204 20.62 7.56 18.87
CA GLY A 204 20.75 8.37 20.09
C GLY A 204 20.46 9.86 19.88
N GLY A 205 19.66 10.20 18.87
CA GLY A 205 19.40 11.57 18.43
C GLY A 205 19.87 11.87 17.00
N PHE A 206 19.33 12.93 16.41
CA PHE A 206 19.78 13.49 15.13
C PHE A 206 20.77 14.64 15.39
N ASP A 207 21.88 14.63 14.65
CA ASP A 207 22.97 15.61 14.74
C ASP A 207 22.69 16.84 13.86
N SER A 208 21.95 16.67 12.76
CA SER A 208 21.54 17.75 11.86
C SER A 208 20.16 17.51 11.23
N PHE A 209 19.57 18.58 10.69
CA PHE A 209 18.29 18.48 10.01
C PHE A 209 18.42 17.69 8.71
N GLU A 210 19.57 17.82 8.05
CA GLU A 210 19.94 17.08 6.84
C GLU A 210 20.04 15.57 7.11
N GLN A 211 20.59 15.16 8.25
CA GLN A 211 20.60 13.74 8.66
C GLN A 211 19.18 13.21 8.91
N PHE A 212 18.32 14.03 9.52
CA PHE A 212 16.91 13.70 9.70
C PHE A 212 16.18 13.51 8.36
N THR A 213 16.35 14.42 7.40
CA THR A 213 15.66 14.33 6.10
C THR A 213 16.12 13.11 5.30
N GLU A 214 17.42 12.78 5.34
CA GLU A 214 17.99 11.60 4.69
C GLU A 214 17.46 10.29 5.29
N VAL A 215 17.52 10.15 6.62
CA VAL A 215 17.09 8.93 7.33
C VAL A 215 15.58 8.68 7.17
N ILE A 216 14.79 9.74 7.16
CA ILE A 216 13.34 9.65 7.01
C ILE A 216 12.92 9.53 5.54
N GLY A 217 13.76 9.96 4.60
CA GLY A 217 13.49 9.93 3.17
C GLY A 217 12.49 11.02 2.75
N LEU A 218 12.68 12.24 3.28
CA LEU A 218 11.84 13.39 2.94
C LEU A 218 12.31 14.03 1.64
N ASN A 219 11.36 14.38 0.76
CA ASN A 219 11.66 15.16 -0.45
C ASN A 219 12.08 16.59 -0.07
N GLU A 220 13.05 17.17 -0.79
CA GLU A 220 13.62 18.52 -0.60
C GLU A 220 12.56 19.59 -0.28
N HIS A 221 11.50 19.64 -1.09
CA HIS A 221 10.42 20.63 -0.97
C HIS A 221 9.57 20.47 0.31
N LYS A 222 9.51 19.27 0.91
CA LYS A 222 8.85 19.04 2.20
C LYS A 222 9.78 19.38 3.36
N ALA A 223 11.08 19.09 3.20
CA ALA A 223 12.10 19.41 4.18
C ALA A 223 12.18 20.92 4.45
N GLU A 224 12.12 21.76 3.41
CA GLU A 224 12.16 23.22 3.58
C GLU A 224 11.00 23.77 4.41
N LYS A 225 9.79 23.23 4.24
CA LYS A 225 8.60 23.63 5.02
C LYS A 225 8.70 23.16 6.48
N ILE A 226 9.23 21.96 6.70
CA ILE A 226 9.42 21.39 8.04
C ILE A 226 10.53 22.12 8.79
N LYS A 227 11.59 22.54 8.10
CA LYS A 227 12.74 23.27 8.68
C LYS A 227 12.34 24.53 9.45
N LEU A 228 11.27 25.19 9.03
CA LEU A 228 10.73 26.39 9.69
C LEU A 228 9.91 26.07 10.96
N LEU A 229 9.55 24.81 11.18
CA LEU A 229 8.66 24.35 12.25
C LEU A 229 9.36 23.44 13.28
N VAL A 230 10.61 23.05 13.04
CA VAL A 230 11.36 22.15 13.90
C VAL A 230 12.69 22.74 14.35
N THR A 231 13.12 22.29 15.53
CA THR A 231 14.44 22.58 16.08
C THR A 231 15.14 21.28 16.43
N LEU A 232 16.46 21.36 16.59
CA LEU A 232 17.27 20.25 17.09
C LEU A 232 17.96 20.71 18.36
N SER A 233 17.60 20.11 19.49
CA SER A 233 18.38 20.25 20.72
C SER A 233 19.64 19.39 20.66
N ALA A 234 20.68 19.82 21.39
CA ALA A 234 21.95 19.10 21.47
C ALA A 234 21.73 17.63 21.86
N LYS A 235 22.43 16.73 21.17
CA LYS A 235 22.38 15.29 21.40
C LYS A 235 22.57 15.01 22.89
N ALA A 236 21.55 14.41 23.52
CA ALA A 236 21.67 14.00 24.91
C ALA A 236 22.83 12.98 25.00
N ALA A 237 23.84 13.30 25.80
CA ALA A 237 24.90 12.36 26.12
C ALA A 237 24.26 11.05 26.64
N PRO A 238 24.83 9.87 26.33
CA PRO A 238 24.28 8.61 26.79
C PRO A 238 24.16 8.67 28.31
N THR A 239 22.92 8.69 28.80
CA THR A 239 22.66 8.50 30.22
C THR A 239 23.01 7.06 30.50
N THR A 240 24.22 6.83 31.00
CA THR A 240 24.55 5.62 31.75
C THR A 240 23.47 5.50 32.81
N GLN A 241 22.59 4.52 32.67
CA GLN A 241 21.87 3.99 33.81
C GLN A 241 22.94 3.46 34.76
N ASP A 242 23.32 4.31 35.70
CA ASP A 242 24.04 3.93 36.89
C ASP A 242 23.11 2.99 37.65
N SER A 243 23.33 1.69 37.45
CA SER A 243 22.78 0.63 38.27
C SER A 243 23.55 0.63 39.59
N THR A 244 23.35 1.69 40.38
CA THR A 244 23.69 1.68 41.81
C THR A 244 22.74 0.70 42.48
N GLY A 245 23.17 -0.55 42.57
CA GLY A 245 22.35 -1.61 43.12
C GLY A 245 23.08 -2.94 43.24
N ARG A 246 23.97 -3.02 44.24
CA ARG A 246 24.48 -4.24 44.90
C ARG A 246 25.78 -4.84 44.32
N LEU A 247 26.92 -4.32 44.81
CA LEU A 247 28.11 -5.14 45.04
C LEU A 247 27.91 -5.86 46.39
N ILE A 248 27.74 -7.18 46.35
CA ILE A 248 27.84 -8.03 47.54
C ILE A 248 29.32 -8.33 47.72
N ASP A 249 29.90 -7.82 48.79
CA ASP A 249 31.15 -8.39 49.33
C ASP A 249 30.86 -9.82 49.80
N PHE A 250 31.62 -10.78 49.28
CA PHE A 250 32.00 -12.03 49.94
C PHE A 250 33.40 -12.44 49.49
#